data_AF-A0A1T4JW92-F1
#
_entry.id   AF-A0A1T4JW92-F1
#
_cell.length_a   1.000
_cell.length_b   1.000
_cell.length_c   1.000
_cell.angle_alpha   90.00
_cell.angle_beta   90.00
_cell.angle_gamma   90.00
#
_symmetry.space_group_name_H-M   'P 1'
#
loop_
_entity.id
_entity.type
_entity.pdbx_description
1 polymer ?
#
loop_
_entity_poly.entity_id
_entity_poly.type
_entity_poly.pdbx_seq_one_letter_code
_entity_poly.pdbx_strand_id
1 'polypeptide(L)'
;MNTAALNAVSVMTNGNGALQSARMNKETSDFASLLERIQGEKRSTVASSQILEKGRLNGDFTTGFSGTYKSASDKNAPVQGAAANQAGAHSSRRTIDKTSTLYEKSMELESYFVKQVLSSMRKTVSKSGLGGNDFASQMYEDMLYDEYAASMTKNAGFGLADQIYLSLAE
;
A
#
# COMPACT_ATOMS: atom_id res chain seq x y z
N MET A 1 -43.13 -43.91 -60.60
CA MET A 1 -43.12 -42.43 -60.57
C MET A 1 -42.81 -41.98 -59.14
N ASN A 2 -41.82 -41.10 -58.99
CA ASN A 2 -41.36 -40.33 -57.81
C ASN A 2 -41.03 -41.10 -56.51
N THR A 3 -39.78 -41.20 -56.02
CA THR A 3 -38.77 -40.20 -55.59
C THR A 3 -39.23 -39.20 -54.53
N ALA A 4 -38.51 -39.24 -53.40
CA ALA A 4 -38.21 -38.17 -52.44
C ALA A 4 -39.20 -37.91 -51.28
N ALA A 5 -38.58 -37.57 -50.14
CA ALA A 5 -39.12 -37.22 -48.81
C ALA A 5 -39.53 -38.45 -47.96
N LEU A 6 -38.85 -38.81 -46.86
CA LEU A 6 -38.39 -37.97 -45.75
C LEU A 6 -37.22 -38.63 -45.00
N ASN A 7 -36.01 -38.52 -45.53
CA ASN A 7 -34.80 -38.44 -44.70
C ASN A 7 -34.65 -36.97 -44.28
N ALA A 8 -35.31 -36.53 -43.21
CA ALA A 8 -35.17 -35.13 -42.76
C ALA A 8 -35.70 -34.90 -41.33
N VAL A 9 -35.13 -35.55 -40.31
CA VAL A 9 -35.04 -34.94 -38.96
C VAL A 9 -33.65 -35.24 -38.40
N SER A 10 -32.66 -34.56 -38.95
CA SER A 10 -31.31 -34.48 -38.40
C SER A 10 -30.75 -33.11 -38.77
N VAL A 11 -31.44 -32.06 -38.33
CA VAL A 11 -31.03 -30.68 -38.60
C VAL A 11 -31.45 -29.81 -37.42
N MET A 12 -30.51 -28.97 -36.98
CA MET A 12 -30.66 -27.79 -36.11
C MET A 12 -30.52 -27.99 -34.59
N THR A 13 -29.33 -28.37 -34.15
CA THR A 13 -28.64 -27.55 -33.14
C THR A 13 -27.24 -27.26 -33.66
N ASN A 14 -27.09 -26.08 -34.29
CA ASN A 14 -25.80 -25.53 -34.73
C ASN A 14 -24.77 -25.73 -33.62
N GLY A 15 -23.54 -26.17 -33.98
CA GLY A 15 -22.45 -26.63 -33.10
C GLY A 15 -22.04 -25.73 -31.91
N ASN A 16 -22.77 -24.66 -31.62
CA ASN A 16 -22.76 -23.88 -30.40
C ASN A 16 -22.97 -24.73 -29.14
N GLY A 17 -23.81 -25.77 -29.15
CA GLY A 17 -24.00 -26.64 -27.98
C GLY A 17 -22.75 -27.44 -27.63
N ALA A 18 -22.07 -27.98 -28.65
CA ALA A 18 -20.81 -28.70 -28.51
C ALA A 18 -19.63 -27.76 -28.18
N LEU A 19 -19.63 -26.54 -28.73
CA LEU A 19 -18.63 -25.52 -28.38
C LEU A 19 -18.81 -24.99 -26.96
N GLN A 20 -20.04 -24.85 -26.48
CA GLN A 20 -20.33 -24.40 -25.12
C GLN A 20 -20.01 -25.48 -24.09
N SER A 21 -20.32 -26.75 -24.36
CA SER A 21 -19.89 -27.85 -23.49
C SER A 21 -18.38 -28.03 -23.47
N ALA A 22 -17.69 -27.82 -24.61
CA ALA A 22 -16.23 -27.82 -24.66
C ALA A 22 -15.60 -26.65 -23.86
N ARG A 23 -16.20 -25.45 -23.91
CA ARG A 23 -15.76 -24.31 -23.08
C ARG A 23 -16.00 -24.55 -21.60
N MET A 24 -17.18 -25.05 -21.21
CA MET A 24 -17.48 -25.36 -19.81
C MET A 24 -16.56 -26.46 -19.26
N ASN A 25 -16.27 -27.50 -20.05
CA ASN A 25 -15.33 -28.55 -19.65
C ASN A 25 -13.88 -28.02 -19.52
N LYS A 26 -13.50 -27.06 -20.36
CA LYS A 26 -12.22 -26.37 -20.21
C LYS A 26 -12.20 -25.54 -18.93
N GLU A 27 -13.23 -24.73 -18.68
CA GLU A 27 -13.35 -23.92 -17.46
C GLU A 27 -13.39 -24.76 -16.18
N THR A 28 -14.07 -25.92 -16.19
CA THR A 28 -14.08 -26.84 -15.03
C THR A 28 -12.73 -27.51 -14.83
N SER A 29 -12.01 -27.84 -15.91
CA SER A 29 -10.64 -28.36 -15.82
C SER A 29 -9.64 -27.30 -15.33
N ASP A 30 -9.79 -26.06 -15.79
CA ASP A 30 -8.99 -24.92 -15.36
C ASP A 30 -9.27 -24.63 -13.88
N PHE A 31 -10.55 -24.66 -13.45
CA PHE A 31 -10.94 -24.52 -12.05
C PHE A 31 -10.46 -25.67 -11.16
N ALA A 32 -10.57 -26.91 -11.63
CA ALA A 32 -10.05 -28.08 -10.90
C ALA A 32 -8.53 -27.97 -10.73
N SER A 33 -7.81 -27.50 -11.76
CA SER A 33 -6.36 -27.26 -11.67
C SER A 33 -6.00 -26.12 -10.70
N LEU A 34 -6.84 -25.09 -10.59
CA LEU A 34 -6.69 -24.03 -9.60
C LEU A 34 -6.96 -24.57 -8.18
N LEU A 35 -7.99 -25.39 -8.00
CA LEU A 35 -8.33 -25.99 -6.73
C LEU A 35 -7.23 -26.97 -6.27
N GLU A 36 -6.69 -27.75 -7.19
CA GLU A 36 -5.56 -28.65 -6.96
C GLU A 36 -4.27 -27.86 -6.65
N ARG A 37 -4.03 -26.71 -7.30
CA ARG A 37 -2.94 -25.80 -6.93
C ARG A 37 -3.10 -25.18 -5.54
N ILE A 38 -4.34 -24.97 -5.10
CA ILE A 38 -4.65 -24.44 -3.75
C ILE A 38 -4.55 -25.53 -2.67
N GLN A 39 -4.91 -26.78 -3.01
CA GLN A 39 -4.99 -27.91 -2.08
C GLN A 39 -3.73 -28.80 -2.07
N GLY A 40 -2.98 -28.86 -3.17
CA GLY A 40 -1.81 -29.75 -3.33
C GLY A 40 -0.58 -29.23 -2.59
N GLU A 41 -0.32 -29.81 -1.41
CA GLU A 41 0.94 -30.08 -0.68
C GLU A 41 2.13 -29.09 -0.66
N LYS A 42 2.05 -27.95 -1.33
CA LYS A 42 2.82 -26.75 -1.04
C LYS A 42 1.87 -25.58 -1.17
N ARG A 43 1.10 -25.34 -0.11
CA ARG A 43 0.78 -23.96 0.27
C ARG A 43 2.13 -23.26 0.43
N SER A 44 2.68 -22.70 -0.65
CA SER A 44 3.48 -21.48 -0.55
C SER A 44 2.53 -20.35 -0.20
N THR A 45 1.81 -20.49 0.93
CA THR A 45 1.44 -19.35 1.74
C THR A 45 2.77 -18.84 2.23
N VAL A 46 3.36 -17.91 1.47
CA VAL A 46 4.39 -17.03 2.00
C VAL A 46 3.89 -16.60 3.38
N ALA A 47 4.66 -16.94 4.42
CA ALA A 47 4.28 -16.57 5.76
C ALA A 47 4.06 -15.06 5.78
N SER A 48 3.11 -14.53 6.56
CA SER A 48 2.88 -13.08 6.63
C SER A 48 4.17 -12.32 6.97
N SER A 49 5.10 -12.95 7.68
CA SER A 49 6.47 -12.47 7.95
C SER A 49 7.41 -12.39 6.75
N GLN A 50 7.11 -13.09 5.65
CA GLN A 50 7.85 -13.05 4.37
C GLN A 50 7.22 -12.05 3.38
N ILE A 51 5.96 -11.66 3.58
CA ILE A 51 5.25 -10.69 2.75
C ILE A 51 5.42 -9.28 3.32
N LEU A 52 5.31 -9.14 4.65
CA LEU A 52 5.46 -7.86 5.33
C LEU A 52 6.90 -7.61 5.72
N GLU A 53 7.36 -6.41 5.40
CA GLU A 53 8.64 -5.90 5.89
C GLU A 53 8.67 -5.88 7.42
N LYS A 54 9.84 -6.21 7.99
CA LYS A 54 10.00 -6.42 9.43
C LYS A 54 9.55 -5.18 10.21
N GLY A 55 8.53 -5.35 11.06
CA GLY A 55 8.01 -4.29 11.92
C GLY A 55 6.76 -3.57 11.38
N ARG A 56 6.27 -3.94 10.19
CA ARG A 56 4.98 -3.45 9.68
C ARG A 56 3.83 -4.30 10.21
N LEU A 57 2.71 -3.64 10.50
CA LEU A 57 1.49 -4.30 10.94
C LEU A 57 0.68 -4.78 9.72
N ASN A 58 -0.07 -5.86 9.89
CA ASN A 58 -1.05 -6.28 8.89
C ASN A 58 -2.09 -5.17 8.71
N GLY A 59 -2.28 -4.70 7.48
CA GLY A 59 -3.20 -3.61 7.18
C GLY A 59 -2.60 -2.21 7.34
N ASP A 60 -1.28 -2.07 7.47
CA ASP A 60 -0.62 -0.80 7.27
C ASP A 60 -0.63 -0.45 5.77
N PHE A 61 -1.43 0.54 5.41
CA PHE A 61 -1.66 0.93 4.02
C PHE A 61 -0.62 1.90 3.49
N THR A 62 0.19 2.51 4.36
CA THR A 62 1.10 3.58 3.98
C THR A 62 2.22 3.08 3.07
N THR A 63 2.80 3.95 2.27
CA THR A 63 3.99 3.60 1.48
C THR A 63 5.26 3.36 2.32
N GLY A 64 5.17 3.29 3.66
CA GLY A 64 6.27 3.01 4.59
C GLY A 64 7.44 3.99 4.51
N PHE A 65 8.47 3.82 5.33
CA PHE A 65 9.69 4.66 5.27
C PHE A 65 10.96 3.87 4.95
N SER A 66 10.90 2.54 4.99
CA SER A 66 12.03 1.70 4.63
C SER A 66 12.51 1.97 3.22
N GLY A 67 13.83 2.10 3.07
CA GLY A 67 14.48 2.31 1.78
C GLY A 67 14.22 3.67 1.13
N THR A 68 13.67 4.64 1.87
CA THR A 68 13.61 6.05 1.42
C THR A 68 15.01 6.62 1.21
N TYR A 69 15.96 6.25 2.06
CA TYR A 69 17.36 6.63 1.98
C TYR A 69 18.23 5.38 1.81
N LYS A 70 19.06 5.36 0.76
CA LYS A 70 19.91 4.21 0.41
C LYS A 70 21.31 4.61 -0.05
N SER A 71 21.54 5.90 -0.29
CA SER A 71 22.80 6.38 -0.85
C SER A 71 23.86 6.52 0.24
N ALA A 72 25.14 6.35 -0.12
CA ALA A 72 26.23 6.56 0.83
C ALA A 72 26.26 7.99 1.40
N SER A 73 25.79 8.97 0.62
CA SER A 73 25.64 10.37 1.03
C SER A 73 24.61 10.58 2.13
N ASP A 74 23.65 9.66 2.29
CA ASP A 74 22.57 9.77 3.28
C ASP A 74 23.05 9.46 4.70
N LYS A 75 24.20 8.80 4.85
CA LYS A 75 24.78 8.43 6.16
C LYS A 75 25.29 9.62 6.97
N ASN A 76 25.67 10.70 6.29
CA ASN A 76 26.20 11.92 6.91
C ASN A 76 25.40 13.13 6.45
N ALA A 77 24.09 12.98 6.30
CA ALA A 77 23.25 14.06 5.83
C ALA A 77 23.24 15.20 6.88
N PRO A 78 23.30 16.47 6.45
CA PRO A 78 23.11 17.59 7.37
C PRO A 78 21.66 17.59 7.84
N VAL A 79 21.45 17.98 9.11
CA VAL A 79 20.11 18.24 9.66
C VAL A 79 19.37 19.30 8.85
N GLN A 80 18.06 19.17 8.73
CA GLN A 80 17.20 20.06 7.96
C GLN A 80 16.02 20.58 8.79
N GLY A 81 15.32 21.58 8.25
CA GLY A 81 14.08 22.10 8.83
C GLY A 81 14.22 22.57 10.28
N ALA A 82 13.30 22.13 11.14
CA ALA A 82 13.25 22.51 12.55
C ALA A 82 14.51 22.11 13.34
N ALA A 83 15.14 20.98 13.02
CA ALA A 83 16.41 20.57 13.65
C ALA A 83 17.55 21.52 13.34
N ALA A 84 17.64 21.99 12.10
CA ALA A 84 18.63 22.98 11.68
C ALA A 84 18.41 24.34 12.38
N ASN A 85 17.15 24.75 12.57
CA ASN A 85 16.82 26.02 13.22
C ASN A 85 17.08 26.03 14.74
N GLN A 86 16.98 24.87 15.41
CA GLN A 86 17.30 24.76 16.84
C GLN A 86 18.80 24.68 17.12
N ALA A 87 19.61 24.28 16.14
CA ALA A 87 21.06 24.39 16.24
C ALA A 87 21.45 25.87 16.17
N GLY A 88 21.49 26.55 17.33
CA GLY A 88 21.96 27.93 17.41
C GLY A 88 23.31 28.11 16.70
N ALA A 89 23.66 29.34 16.33
CA ALA A 89 24.82 29.68 15.48
C ALA A 89 26.21 29.18 15.96
N HIS A 90 26.29 28.48 17.10
CA HIS A 90 27.48 27.88 17.69
C HIS A 90 27.39 26.35 17.88
N SER A 91 26.32 25.68 17.45
CA SER A 91 26.24 24.23 17.49
C SER A 91 27.00 23.65 16.29
N SER A 92 28.00 22.82 16.54
CA SER A 92 28.72 22.02 15.54
C SER A 92 27.72 21.43 14.54
N ARG A 93 28.02 21.46 13.24
CA ARG A 93 27.12 20.97 12.19
C ARG A 93 26.79 19.49 12.45
N ARG A 94 25.64 19.24 13.08
CA ARG A 94 25.17 17.90 13.42
C ARG A 94 24.82 17.16 12.13
N THR A 95 25.35 15.95 12.01
CA THR A 95 25.09 15.03 10.91
C THR A 95 24.25 13.88 11.41
N ILE A 96 23.36 13.39 10.57
CA ILE A 96 22.45 12.30 10.88
C ILE A 96 22.64 11.17 9.87
N ASP A 97 22.50 9.93 10.35
CA ASP A 97 22.49 8.75 9.48
C ASP A 97 21.05 8.41 9.09
N LYS A 98 20.64 8.89 7.91
CA LYS A 98 19.28 8.66 7.40
C LYS A 98 19.04 7.23 6.93
N THR A 99 20.10 6.43 6.77
CA THR A 99 20.00 5.01 6.38
C THR A 99 19.77 4.10 7.58
N SER A 100 19.88 4.64 8.79
CA SER A 100 19.70 3.88 10.02
C SER A 100 18.22 3.52 10.26
N THR A 101 18.00 2.38 10.92
CA THR A 101 16.67 1.98 11.39
C THR A 101 16.11 2.98 12.41
N LEU A 102 16.97 3.63 13.19
CA LEU A 102 16.57 4.68 14.13
C LEU A 102 15.95 5.88 13.40
N TYR A 103 16.54 6.31 12.29
CA TYR A 103 16.00 7.39 11.49
C TYR A 103 14.68 7.01 10.83
N GLU A 104 14.58 5.78 10.29
CA GLU A 104 13.31 5.24 9.77
C GLU A 104 12.20 5.32 10.83
N LYS A 105 12.48 4.89 12.07
CA LYS A 105 11.51 4.99 13.18
C LYS A 105 11.22 6.42 13.61
N SER A 106 12.21 7.32 13.49
CA SER A 106 12.00 8.75 13.74
C SER A 106 11.06 9.37 12.68
N MET A 107 11.16 8.94 11.42
CA MET A 107 10.22 9.35 10.36
C MET A 107 8.82 8.78 10.56
N GLU A 108 8.68 7.53 11.02
CA GLU A 108 7.38 6.96 11.37
C GLU A 108 6.66 7.81 12.43
N LEU A 109 7.38 8.27 13.44
CA LEU A 109 6.85 9.17 14.47
C LEU A 109 6.48 10.56 13.92
N GLU A 110 7.32 11.15 13.07
CA GLU A 110 7.01 12.41 12.39
C GLU A 110 5.73 12.28 11.55
N SER A 111 5.56 11.19 10.81
CA SER A 111 4.35 10.90 10.04
C SER A 111 3.10 10.81 10.91
N TYR A 112 3.19 10.17 12.07
CA TYR A 112 2.08 10.12 13.01
C TYR A 112 1.70 11.52 13.51
N PHE A 113 2.69 12.36 13.80
CA PHE A 113 2.45 13.74 14.19
C PHE A 113 1.81 14.56 13.06
N VAL A 114 2.35 14.45 11.83
CA VAL A 114 1.80 15.12 10.64
C VAL A 114 0.34 14.69 10.40
N LYS A 115 0.03 13.39 10.53
CA LYS A 115 -1.34 12.87 10.47
C LYS A 115 -2.24 13.57 11.49
N GLN A 116 -1.79 13.74 12.73
CA GLN A 116 -2.56 14.40 13.77
C GLN A 116 -2.83 15.88 13.45
N VAL A 117 -1.84 16.57 12.88
CA VAL A 117 -1.97 17.95 12.39
C VAL A 117 -2.98 18.02 11.24
N LEU A 118 -2.83 17.17 10.21
CA LEU A 118 -3.75 17.07 9.08
C LEU A 118 -5.18 16.74 9.52
N SER A 119 -5.33 15.82 10.48
CA SER A 119 -6.63 15.46 11.07
C SER A 119 -7.27 16.66 11.76
N SER A 120 -6.46 17.47 12.45
CA SER A 120 -6.93 18.70 13.10
C SER A 120 -7.34 19.76 12.08
N MET A 121 -6.58 19.92 10.99
CA MET A 121 -6.92 20.81 9.86
C MET A 121 -8.22 20.37 9.18
N ARG A 122 -8.39 19.06 8.91
CA ARG A 122 -9.62 18.49 8.34
C ARG A 122 -10.84 18.82 9.20
N LYS A 123 -10.71 18.74 10.53
CA LYS A 123 -11.80 19.07 11.47
C LYS A 123 -12.21 20.55 11.40
N THR A 124 -11.34 21.45 10.97
CA THR A 124 -11.64 22.88 10.79
C THR A 124 -12.39 23.16 9.49
N VAL A 125 -12.32 22.27 8.49
CA VAL A 125 -13.08 22.42 7.24
C VAL A 125 -14.56 22.13 7.53
N SER A 126 -15.40 23.15 7.35
CA SER A 126 -16.85 23.01 7.52
C SER A 126 -17.40 22.00 6.51
N LYS A 127 -17.97 20.91 7.00
CA LYS A 127 -18.67 19.94 6.17
C LYS A 127 -19.98 20.57 5.70
N SER A 128 -19.97 21.23 4.54
CA SER A 128 -21.20 21.66 3.88
C SER A 128 -22.07 20.42 3.65
N GLY A 129 -23.37 20.49 3.99
CA GLY A 129 -24.27 19.36 4.22
C GLY A 129 -24.63 18.47 3.01
N LEU A 130 -23.68 18.18 2.12
CA LEU A 130 -23.85 17.42 0.88
C LEU A 130 -22.77 16.34 0.67
N GLY A 131 -22.14 15.85 1.74
CA GLY A 131 -21.11 14.81 1.67
C GLY A 131 -21.33 13.75 2.74
N GLY A 132 -21.70 12.55 2.31
CA GLY A 132 -22.14 11.44 3.15
C GLY A 132 -21.17 11.12 4.27
N ASN A 133 -21.70 11.05 5.48
CA ASN A 133 -21.00 10.52 6.66
C ASN A 133 -20.98 8.98 6.62
N ASP A 134 -20.82 8.42 5.42
CA ASP A 134 -20.89 7.00 5.18
C ASP A 134 -19.60 6.36 5.67
N PHE A 135 -19.74 5.21 6.33
CA PHE A 135 -18.62 4.45 6.89
C PHE A 135 -17.50 4.21 5.87
N ALA A 136 -17.87 3.92 4.61
CA ALA A 136 -16.92 3.74 3.52
C ALA A 136 -16.14 5.02 3.16
N SER A 137 -16.80 6.19 3.17
CA SER A 137 -16.13 7.48 2.90
C SER A 137 -15.14 7.81 3.99
N GLN A 138 -15.50 7.59 5.25
CA GLN A 138 -14.60 7.82 6.39
C GLN A 138 -13.36 6.92 6.30
N MET A 139 -13.54 5.64 5.99
CA MET A 139 -12.42 4.71 5.87
C MET A 139 -11.46 5.07 4.73
N TYR A 140 -12.00 5.42 3.56
CA TYR A 140 -11.18 5.87 2.43
C TYR A 140 -10.46 7.18 2.74
N GLU A 141 -11.15 8.14 3.35
CA GLU A 141 -10.53 9.41 3.77
C GLU A 141 -9.40 9.16 4.77
N ASP A 142 -9.60 8.32 5.78
CA ASP A 142 -8.56 8.02 6.77
C ASP A 142 -7.34 7.34 6.11
N MET A 143 -7.55 6.38 5.20
CA MET A 143 -6.46 5.80 4.40
C MET A 143 -5.74 6.84 3.53
N LEU A 144 -6.49 7.79 2.95
CA LEU A 144 -5.93 8.87 2.13
C LEU A 144 -5.07 9.83 2.97
N TYR A 145 -5.54 10.22 4.15
CA TYR A 145 -4.77 11.08 5.05
C TYR A 145 -3.54 10.38 5.62
N ASP A 146 -3.58 9.05 5.77
CA ASP A 146 -2.41 8.26 6.17
C ASP A 146 -1.31 8.30 5.11
N GLU A 147 -1.68 8.15 3.83
CA GLU A 147 -0.71 8.29 2.74
C GLU A 147 -0.23 9.73 2.54
N TYR A 148 -1.11 10.71 2.75
CA TYR A 148 -0.69 12.10 2.69
C TYR A 148 0.33 12.40 3.80
N ALA A 149 0.06 11.98 5.03
CA ALA A 149 1.01 12.15 6.12
C ALA A 149 2.37 11.51 5.79
N ALA A 150 2.38 10.28 5.26
CA ALA A 150 3.61 9.60 4.87
C ALA A 150 4.37 10.33 3.74
N SER A 151 3.65 10.77 2.71
CA SER A 151 4.22 11.51 1.58
C SER A 151 4.75 12.88 2.00
N MET A 152 4.04 13.60 2.88
CA MET A 152 4.50 14.86 3.47
C MET A 152 5.76 14.65 4.27
N THR A 153 5.82 13.64 5.14
CA THR A 153 7.02 13.37 5.93
C THR A 153 8.23 13.06 5.04
N LYS A 154 8.04 12.36 3.91
CA LYS A 154 9.12 12.09 2.94
C LYS A 154 9.62 13.35 2.21
N ASN A 155 8.72 14.29 1.89
CA ASN A 155 9.02 15.35 0.92
C ASN A 155 9.05 16.77 1.50
N ALA A 156 8.28 17.05 2.55
CA ALA A 156 8.07 18.40 3.07
C ALA A 156 9.26 18.91 3.89
N GLY A 157 10.09 18.02 4.43
CA GLY A 157 11.31 18.40 5.14
C GLY A 157 11.07 19.23 6.40
N PHE A 158 10.04 18.90 7.19
CA PHE A 158 9.76 19.62 8.45
C PHE A 158 10.93 19.53 9.44
N GLY A 159 11.71 18.43 9.39
CA GLY A 159 12.91 18.25 10.20
C GLY A 159 12.61 17.86 11.64
N LEU A 160 11.40 17.34 11.91
CA LEU A 160 11.06 16.80 13.23
C LEU A 160 11.69 15.42 13.41
N ALA A 161 11.73 14.57 12.37
CA ALA A 161 12.43 13.29 12.44
C ALA A 161 13.92 13.48 12.76
N ASP A 162 14.54 14.52 12.22
CA ASP A 162 15.92 14.88 12.52
C ASP A 162 16.10 15.26 14.01
N GLN A 163 15.16 16.00 14.60
CA GLN A 163 15.20 16.32 16.04
C GLN A 163 15.04 15.07 16.90
N ILE A 164 14.06 14.22 16.57
CA ILE A 164 13.79 12.97 17.28
C ILE A 164 15.02 12.06 17.22
N TYR A 165 15.59 11.88 16.02
CA TYR A 165 16.81 11.09 15.83
C TYR A 165 17.94 11.58 16.72
N LEU A 166 18.23 12.88 16.73
CA LEU A 166 19.30 13.44 17.55
C LEU A 166 19.04 13.24 19.05
N SER A 167 17.79 13.39 19.50
CA SER A 167 17.42 13.19 20.91
C SER A 167 17.51 11.74 21.39
N LEU A 168 17.48 10.78 20.47
CA LEU A 168 17.56 9.34 20.75
C LEU A 168 18.97 8.77 20.48
N ALA A 169 19.76 9.47 19.67
CA ALA A 169 21.14 9.09 19.33
C ALA A 169 22.17 9.68 20.29
N GLU A 170 21.83 10.74 21.03
CA GLU A 170 22.53 11.17 22.25
C GLU A 170 22.35 10.15 23.39
#